data_AF-A0A7J8VWX1-F1
#
_entry.id   AF-A0A7J8VWX1-F1
#
_cell.length_a   1.000
_cell.length_b   1.000
_cell.length_c   1.000
_cell.angle_alpha   90.00
_cell.angle_beta   90.00
_cell.angle_gamma   90.00
#
_symmetry.space_group_name_H-M   'P 1'
#
loop_
_entity.id
_entity.type
_entity.pdbx_description
1 polymer ?
#
loop_
_entity_poly.entity_id
_entity_poly.type
_entity_poly.pdbx_seq_one_letter_code
_entity_poly.pdbx_strand_id
1 'polypeptide(L)'
;MKREGIIKNRQFIADKRWFLPITVAGLIAGAILISSSMKTTDYSLVCSLSKSRSGTINEFSTTVDQLKAIIHYATSRIVPQQNFREISVTFDVLQKRSPCNFLVFGLGYDSLMWTSLNPGGNTLFLEEDPKWIQTVLKDAPSLRAHAVKYRTQLKQANSLLAHYKSEPNCHPSKAYLRGSHKCKLALTGFPDEFYDTEWDLIMIDAPRGYFPEAPGRMAAIYSAAVMARNRKGSGATHVFLHDVDRKVEKGFAREFLCQKYLVKSVGRLWHFEIPPAANLSSHAGHRFC
;
A
#
# COMPACT_ATOMS: atom_id res chain seq x y z
N MET A 1 86.62 36.25 -68.23
CA MET A 1 86.13 35.73 -69.54
C MET A 1 85.47 34.38 -69.30
N LYS A 2 84.26 34.19 -69.83
CA LYS A 2 83.38 32.99 -69.82
C LYS A 2 84.07 31.62 -69.54
N ARG A 3 83.45 30.76 -68.71
CA ARG A 3 82.53 29.68 -69.17
C ARG A 3 81.88 28.93 -68.00
N GLU A 4 80.59 28.66 -68.17
CA GLU A 4 79.73 27.83 -67.31
C GLU A 4 80.06 26.33 -67.42
N GLY A 5 79.70 25.59 -66.36
CA GLY A 5 79.58 24.14 -66.35
C GLY A 5 78.63 23.69 -65.24
N ILE A 6 77.45 23.23 -65.64
CA ILE A 6 76.30 22.81 -64.83
C ILE A 6 76.50 21.37 -64.32
N ILE A 7 76.16 21.08 -63.05
CA ILE A 7 75.87 19.73 -62.57
C ILE A 7 74.50 19.75 -61.88
N LYS A 8 73.57 18.95 -62.41
CA LYS A 8 72.24 18.66 -61.84
C LYS A 8 72.40 17.76 -60.60
N ASN A 9 71.57 17.95 -59.58
CA ASN A 9 71.19 16.82 -58.73
C ASN A 9 69.72 16.92 -58.27
N ARG A 10 69.05 15.77 -58.34
CA ARG A 10 67.59 15.56 -58.22
C ARG A 10 67.08 15.76 -56.78
N GLN A 11 65.95 16.44 -56.64
CA GLN A 11 65.16 16.50 -55.41
C GLN A 11 64.34 15.22 -55.23
N PHE A 12 64.37 14.64 -54.03
CA PHE A 12 63.43 13.61 -53.59
C PHE A 12 62.35 14.31 -52.74
N ILE A 13 61.13 14.43 -53.27
CA ILE A 13 59.99 15.00 -52.56
C ILE A 13 59.36 13.86 -51.74
N ALA A 14 59.48 13.93 -50.42
CA ALA A 14 58.73 13.06 -49.51
C ALA A 14 57.29 13.60 -49.39
N ASP A 15 56.34 12.74 -49.76
CA ASP A 15 54.94 13.06 -50.01
C ASP A 15 54.19 13.39 -48.71
N LYS A 16 53.71 14.63 -48.60
CA LYS A 16 53.13 15.26 -47.39
C LYS A 16 51.64 14.90 -47.22
N ARG A 17 51.23 13.69 -47.63
CA ARG A 17 49.81 13.30 -47.80
C ARG A 17 49.21 12.45 -46.68
N TRP A 18 50.00 11.97 -45.72
CA TRP A 18 49.48 11.11 -44.63
C TRP A 18 49.41 11.79 -43.24
N PHE A 19 50.02 12.98 -43.05
CA PHE A 19 50.06 13.58 -41.71
C PHE A 19 48.72 14.21 -41.26
N LEU A 20 47.93 14.76 -42.19
CA LEU A 20 46.63 15.36 -41.91
C LEU A 20 45.51 14.38 -41.47
N PRO A 21 45.30 13.23 -42.14
CA PRO A 21 44.23 12.30 -41.73
C PRO A 21 44.51 11.61 -40.39
N ILE A 22 45.78 11.39 -40.02
CA ILE A 22 46.15 10.76 -38.75
C ILE A 22 45.85 11.67 -37.55
N THR A 23 46.11 12.98 -37.68
CA THR A 23 45.82 13.94 -36.60
C THR A 23 44.32 14.15 -36.36
N VAL A 24 43.51 14.10 -37.42
CA VAL A 24 42.04 14.24 -37.30
C VAL A 24 41.43 12.98 -36.66
N ALA A 25 41.90 11.79 -37.03
CA ALA A 25 41.46 10.54 -36.41
C ALA A 25 41.79 10.48 -34.90
N GLY A 26 42.95 11.00 -34.49
CA GLY A 26 43.35 11.07 -33.08
C GLY A 26 42.45 11.99 -32.24
N LEU A 27 42.03 13.15 -32.77
CA LEU A 27 41.12 14.07 -32.08
C LEU A 27 39.70 13.50 -31.94
N ILE A 28 39.20 12.80 -32.98
CA ILE A 28 37.90 12.13 -32.94
C ILE A 28 37.91 10.97 -31.94
N ALA A 29 38.97 10.15 -31.93
CA ALA A 29 39.13 9.07 -30.96
C ALA A 29 39.25 9.59 -29.51
N GLY A 30 39.97 10.69 -29.29
CA GLY A 30 40.07 11.36 -27.99
C GLY A 30 38.72 11.89 -27.48
N ALA A 31 37.91 12.52 -28.34
CA ALA A 31 36.57 12.99 -27.97
C ALA A 31 35.58 11.85 -27.67
N ILE A 32 35.70 10.71 -28.37
CA ILE A 32 34.89 9.51 -28.12
C ILE A 32 35.27 8.86 -26.78
N LEU A 33 36.55 8.86 -26.39
CA LEU A 33 37.01 8.32 -25.10
C LEU A 33 36.65 9.20 -23.89
N ILE A 34 36.62 10.53 -24.07
CA ILE A 34 36.16 11.46 -23.02
C ILE A 34 34.63 11.36 -22.84
N SER A 35 33.87 11.21 -23.93
CA SER A 35 32.40 11.08 -23.87
C SER A 35 31.90 9.72 -23.39
N SER A 36 32.70 8.64 -23.50
CA SER A 36 32.38 7.34 -22.90
C SER A 36 32.67 7.27 -21.40
N SER A 37 33.64 8.06 -20.92
CA SER A 37 34.03 8.10 -19.51
C SER A 37 33.09 8.95 -18.64
N MET A 38 32.51 10.03 -19.19
CA MET A 38 31.54 10.87 -18.46
C MET A 38 30.13 10.25 -18.36
N LYS A 39 29.76 9.37 -19.29
CA LYS A 39 28.45 8.70 -19.30
C LYS A 39 28.27 7.61 -18.26
N THR A 40 29.27 7.26 -17.46
CA THR A 40 29.13 6.20 -16.44
C THR A 40 29.16 6.77 -15.03
N THR A 41 29.97 7.81 -14.81
CA THR A 41 30.13 8.45 -13.50
C THR A 41 28.95 9.38 -13.17
N ASP A 42 28.43 10.12 -14.15
CA ASP A 42 27.31 11.05 -13.94
C ASP A 42 26.00 10.32 -13.60
N TYR A 43 25.70 9.16 -14.18
CA TYR A 43 24.49 8.42 -13.82
C TYR A 43 24.53 7.88 -12.39
N SER A 44 25.71 7.50 -11.88
CA SER A 44 25.87 7.00 -10.51
C SER A 44 25.73 8.12 -9.46
N LEU A 45 26.31 9.29 -9.74
CA LEU A 45 26.24 10.49 -8.89
C LEU A 45 24.85 11.14 -8.95
N VAL A 46 24.24 11.23 -10.13
CA VAL A 46 22.88 11.74 -10.31
C VAL A 46 21.85 10.79 -9.70
N CYS A 47 22.02 9.46 -9.82
CA CYS A 47 21.16 8.50 -9.10
C CYS A 47 21.35 8.59 -7.57
N SER A 48 22.58 8.76 -7.08
CA SER A 48 22.84 8.89 -5.64
C SER A 48 22.29 10.19 -5.06
N LEU A 49 22.42 11.30 -5.79
CA LEU A 49 21.86 12.59 -5.40
C LEU A 49 20.33 12.61 -5.51
N SER A 50 19.76 11.94 -6.52
CA SER A 50 18.31 11.77 -6.65
C SER A 50 17.74 10.88 -5.54
N LYS A 51 18.44 9.82 -5.15
CA LYS A 51 18.07 8.98 -3.99
C LYS A 51 18.17 9.75 -2.68
N SER A 52 19.23 10.54 -2.49
CA SER A 52 19.38 11.39 -1.30
C SER A 52 18.28 12.45 -1.24
N ARG A 53 18.00 13.14 -2.35
CA ARG A 53 16.95 14.17 -2.42
C ARG A 53 15.55 13.58 -2.27
N SER A 54 15.28 12.42 -2.85
CA SER A 54 14.02 11.68 -2.66
C SER A 54 13.85 11.21 -1.22
N GLY A 55 14.94 10.78 -0.56
CA GLY A 55 14.95 10.44 0.86
C GLY A 55 14.58 11.64 1.73
N THR A 56 15.26 12.79 1.53
CA THR A 56 14.98 14.02 2.29
C THR A 56 13.58 14.57 2.04
N ILE A 57 13.06 14.50 0.81
CA ILE A 57 11.69 14.93 0.49
C ILE A 57 10.65 14.02 1.15
N ASN A 58 10.86 12.70 1.14
CA ASN A 58 9.95 11.77 1.81
C ASN A 58 9.98 11.92 3.34
N GLU A 59 11.17 12.09 3.92
CA GLU A 59 11.34 12.35 5.36
C GLU A 59 10.69 13.68 5.77
N PHE A 60 10.83 14.73 4.96
CA PHE A 60 10.17 16.00 5.19
C PHE A 60 8.64 15.89 5.06
N SER A 61 8.13 15.21 4.02
CA SER A 61 6.68 15.03 3.83
C SER A 61 6.04 14.21 4.95
N THR A 62 6.69 13.13 5.39
CA THR A 62 6.22 12.31 6.53
C THR A 62 6.18 13.12 7.82
N THR A 63 7.20 13.94 8.07
CA THR A 63 7.22 14.88 9.20
C THR A 63 6.07 15.89 9.12
N VAL A 64 5.75 16.40 7.93
CA VAL A 64 4.65 17.37 7.74
C VAL A 64 3.28 16.78 8.07
N ASP A 65 2.98 15.55 7.63
CA ASP A 65 1.68 14.92 7.94
C ASP A 65 1.52 14.65 9.45
N GLN A 66 2.60 14.29 10.15
CA GLN A 66 2.59 14.13 11.60
C GLN A 66 2.34 15.46 12.33
N LEU A 67 3.04 16.53 11.93
CA LEU A 67 2.82 17.87 12.51
C LEU A 67 1.41 18.40 12.24
N LYS A 68 0.88 18.17 11.03
CA LYS A 68 -0.52 18.51 10.70
C LYS A 68 -1.51 17.75 11.57
N ALA A 69 -1.28 16.45 11.81
CA ALA A 69 -2.12 15.66 12.70
C ALA A 69 -2.09 16.23 14.13
N ILE A 70 -0.92 16.55 14.68
CA ILE A 70 -0.80 17.13 16.02
C ILE A 70 -1.61 18.43 16.12
N ILE A 71 -1.44 19.37 15.19
CA ILE A 71 -2.18 20.64 15.18
C ILE A 71 -3.69 20.38 15.05
N HIS A 72 -4.10 19.51 14.11
CA HIS A 72 -5.49 19.17 13.88
C HIS A 72 -6.16 18.63 15.15
N TYR A 73 -5.58 17.59 15.78
CA TYR A 73 -6.20 16.97 16.96
C TYR A 73 -6.04 17.79 18.24
N ALA A 74 -5.02 18.64 18.36
CA ALA A 74 -4.88 19.54 19.50
C ALA A 74 -5.92 20.68 19.48
N THR A 75 -6.40 21.07 18.29
CA THR A 75 -7.31 22.22 18.10
C THR A 75 -8.74 21.83 17.73
N SER A 76 -8.96 20.59 17.27
CA SER A 76 -10.28 20.10 16.89
C SER A 76 -11.21 19.96 18.11
N ARG A 77 -12.47 20.33 17.92
CA ARG A 77 -13.55 20.04 18.89
C ARG A 77 -14.20 18.68 18.66
N ILE A 78 -13.84 18.00 17.57
CA ILE A 78 -14.36 16.70 17.18
C ILE A 78 -13.29 15.66 17.46
N VAL A 79 -13.62 14.67 18.27
CA VAL A 79 -12.75 13.56 18.62
C VAL A 79 -13.08 12.32 17.80
N PRO A 80 -12.09 11.46 17.51
CA PRO A 80 -12.32 10.12 16.95
C PRO A 80 -13.36 9.30 17.72
N GLN A 81 -14.04 8.39 17.01
CA GLN A 81 -14.99 7.43 17.61
C GLN A 81 -14.30 6.46 18.59
N GLN A 82 -13.07 6.07 18.28
CA GLN A 82 -12.26 5.20 19.13
C GLN A 82 -11.65 6.01 20.28
N ASN A 83 -11.70 5.48 21.49
CA ASN A 83 -11.08 6.15 22.65
C ASN A 83 -9.57 5.89 22.69
N PHE A 84 -8.86 6.61 23.56
CA PHE A 84 -7.41 6.47 23.75
C PHE A 84 -6.94 5.03 23.89
N ARG A 85 -7.60 4.22 24.74
CA ARG A 85 -7.20 2.83 25.00
C ARG A 85 -7.41 1.94 23.78
N GLU A 86 -8.46 2.18 22.99
CA GLU A 86 -8.73 1.49 21.74
C GLU A 86 -7.65 1.84 20.70
N ILE A 87 -7.38 3.13 20.50
CA ILE A 87 -6.37 3.62 19.55
C ILE A 87 -4.97 3.08 19.90
N SER A 88 -4.62 3.03 21.19
CA SER A 88 -3.32 2.49 21.64
C SER A 88 -3.09 1.06 21.16
N VAL A 89 -4.13 0.24 21.03
CA VAL A 89 -3.98 -1.16 20.56
C VAL A 89 -3.44 -1.21 19.13
N THR A 90 -3.97 -0.38 18.23
CA THR A 90 -3.50 -0.31 16.84
C THR A 90 -2.16 0.41 16.76
N PHE A 91 -1.95 1.47 17.54
CA PHE A 91 -0.67 2.18 17.63
C PHE A 91 0.49 1.28 18.05
N ASP A 92 0.30 0.43 19.08
CA ASP A 92 1.32 -0.51 19.57
C ASP A 92 1.81 -1.47 18.47
N VAL A 93 0.94 -1.80 17.50
CA VAL A 93 1.27 -2.64 16.35
C VAL A 93 1.95 -1.82 15.26
N LEU A 94 1.40 -0.64 14.92
CA LEU A 94 2.00 0.26 13.93
C LEU A 94 3.43 0.68 14.30
N GLN A 95 3.71 0.95 15.57
CA GLN A 95 5.05 1.30 16.05
C GLN A 95 6.10 0.22 15.72
N LYS A 96 5.69 -1.05 15.66
CA LYS A 96 6.58 -2.19 15.40
C LYS A 96 6.63 -2.62 13.94
N ARG A 97 5.64 -2.21 13.14
CA ARG A 97 5.40 -2.72 11.78
C ARG A 97 5.54 -1.63 10.71
N SER A 98 5.44 -0.35 11.05
CA SER A 98 5.54 0.75 10.10
C SER A 98 6.97 0.89 9.57
N PRO A 99 7.16 1.23 8.27
CA PRO A 99 6.12 1.42 7.25
C PRO A 99 5.48 0.09 6.81
N CYS A 100 4.15 0.06 6.69
CA CYS A 100 3.41 -1.13 6.26
C CYS A 100 2.21 -0.80 5.36
N ASN A 101 1.60 -1.83 4.78
CA ASN A 101 0.32 -1.73 4.09
C ASN A 101 -0.83 -1.79 5.11
N PHE A 102 -1.52 -0.68 5.31
CA PHE A 102 -2.63 -0.52 6.25
C PHE A 102 -3.94 -0.20 5.50
N LEU A 103 -4.87 -1.14 5.52
CA LEU A 103 -6.23 -0.96 4.98
C LEU A 103 -7.18 -0.51 6.08
N VAL A 104 -7.98 0.51 5.82
CA VAL A 104 -9.03 0.98 6.72
C VAL A 104 -10.36 0.96 5.99
N PHE A 105 -11.29 0.12 6.45
CA PHE A 105 -12.70 0.27 6.09
C PHE A 105 -13.28 1.39 6.94
N GLY A 106 -13.62 2.50 6.29
CA GLY A 106 -14.08 3.75 6.90
C GLY A 106 -13.14 4.90 6.58
N LEU A 107 -13.72 6.08 6.38
CA LEU A 107 -13.00 7.35 6.33
C LEU A 107 -13.65 8.30 7.34
N GLY A 108 -12.86 9.08 8.07
CA GLY A 108 -13.42 9.96 9.09
C GLY A 108 -12.38 10.76 9.86
N TYR A 109 -12.78 11.21 11.05
CA TYR A 109 -11.97 12.10 11.87
C TYR A 109 -10.68 11.47 12.38
N ASP A 110 -10.55 10.15 12.37
CA ASP A 110 -9.35 9.42 12.77
C ASP A 110 -8.36 9.18 11.61
N SER A 111 -8.75 9.47 10.37
CA SER A 111 -8.00 9.05 9.19
C SER A 111 -6.67 9.77 9.03
N LEU A 112 -6.61 11.05 9.41
CA LEU A 112 -5.35 11.81 9.44
C LEU A 112 -4.38 11.19 10.45
N MET A 113 -4.86 10.81 11.64
CA MET A 113 -4.06 10.10 12.63
C MET A 113 -3.55 8.76 12.07
N TRP A 114 -4.41 7.94 11.45
CA TRP A 114 -3.99 6.64 10.92
C TRP A 114 -2.90 6.74 9.84
N THR A 115 -2.98 7.73 8.96
CA THR A 115 -1.91 8.01 7.99
C THR A 115 -0.63 8.47 8.69
N SER A 116 -0.72 9.40 9.63
CA SER A 116 0.45 9.96 10.33
C SER A 116 1.15 8.97 11.27
N LEU A 117 0.42 7.95 11.76
CA LEU A 117 0.97 6.84 12.54
C LEU A 117 1.64 5.75 11.69
N ASN A 118 1.58 5.87 10.36
CA ASN A 118 2.24 4.95 9.41
C ASN A 118 3.17 5.70 8.44
N PRO A 119 4.17 6.45 8.93
CA PRO A 119 5.02 7.29 8.07
C PRO A 119 5.77 6.46 7.03
N GLY A 120 5.65 6.84 5.76
CA GLY A 120 6.27 6.14 4.64
C GLY A 120 5.59 4.82 4.24
N GLY A 121 4.54 4.41 4.95
CA GLY A 121 3.72 3.26 4.60
C GLY A 121 2.60 3.58 3.61
N ASN A 122 1.84 2.55 3.25
CA ASN A 122 0.64 2.70 2.42
C ASN A 122 -0.61 2.59 3.29
N THR A 123 -1.31 3.70 3.52
CA THR A 123 -2.59 3.71 4.24
C THR A 123 -3.72 4.01 3.26
N LEU A 124 -4.64 3.06 3.07
CA LEU A 124 -5.78 3.18 2.15
C LEU A 124 -7.11 3.13 2.90
N PHE A 125 -7.98 4.11 2.63
CA PHE A 125 -9.32 4.21 3.21
C PHE A 125 -10.40 3.82 2.19
N LEU A 126 -11.40 3.05 2.62
CA LEU A 126 -12.56 2.69 1.81
C LEU A 126 -13.83 3.21 2.46
N GLU A 127 -14.59 4.03 1.73
CA GLU A 127 -15.77 4.73 2.28
C GLU A 127 -16.98 4.57 1.34
N GLU A 128 -18.17 4.35 1.90
CA GLU A 128 -19.39 4.17 1.12
C GLU A 128 -20.02 5.47 0.59
N ASP A 129 -19.73 6.61 1.19
CA ASP A 129 -20.36 7.89 0.86
C ASP A 129 -19.39 8.83 0.11
N PRO A 130 -19.55 9.00 -1.21
CA PRO A 130 -18.69 9.87 -2.00
C PRO A 130 -18.70 11.33 -1.54
N LYS A 131 -19.81 11.82 -0.97
CA LYS A 131 -19.88 13.20 -0.45
C LYS A 131 -19.07 13.34 0.83
N TRP A 132 -19.07 12.30 1.67
CA TRP A 132 -18.23 12.27 2.85
C TRP A 132 -16.75 12.27 2.49
N ILE A 133 -16.35 11.51 1.47
CA ILE A 133 -14.97 11.54 0.94
C ILE A 133 -14.58 12.94 0.51
N GLN A 134 -15.40 13.63 -0.27
CA GLN A 134 -15.12 15.00 -0.70
C GLN A 134 -14.96 15.96 0.49
N THR A 135 -15.76 15.76 1.54
CA THR A 135 -15.71 16.58 2.76
C THR A 135 -14.39 16.37 3.49
N VAL A 136 -13.99 15.12 3.74
CA VAL A 136 -12.76 14.80 4.48
C VAL A 136 -11.51 15.19 3.68
N LEU A 137 -11.48 14.92 2.37
CA LEU A 137 -10.32 15.23 1.53
C LEU A 137 -10.11 16.73 1.31
N LYS A 138 -11.14 17.57 1.50
CA LYS A 138 -10.98 19.03 1.50
C LYS A 138 -10.05 19.49 2.62
N ASP A 139 -10.20 18.89 3.81
CA ASP A 139 -9.43 19.27 5.00
C ASP A 139 -8.11 18.48 5.10
N ALA A 140 -8.06 17.26 4.56
CA ALA A 140 -6.89 16.39 4.56
C ALA A 140 -6.60 15.80 3.17
N PRO A 141 -6.08 16.61 2.21
CA PRO A 141 -5.90 16.20 0.82
C PRO A 141 -4.82 15.14 0.59
N SER A 142 -3.98 14.85 1.59
CA SER A 142 -2.97 13.78 1.52
C SER A 142 -3.55 12.38 1.75
N LEU A 143 -4.79 12.26 2.23
CA LEU A 143 -5.42 10.97 2.47
C LEU A 143 -5.75 10.24 1.17
N ARG A 144 -5.47 8.93 1.15
CA ARG A 144 -5.79 8.05 0.02
C ARG A 144 -7.11 7.34 0.29
N ALA A 145 -8.18 7.79 -0.35
CA ALA A 145 -9.52 7.22 -0.14
C ALA A 145 -10.19 6.82 -1.45
N HIS A 146 -10.91 5.70 -1.43
CA HIS A 146 -11.76 5.28 -2.53
C HIS A 146 -13.23 5.14 -2.10
N ALA A 147 -14.12 5.67 -2.95
CA ALA A 147 -15.55 5.40 -2.85
C ALA A 147 -15.81 3.94 -3.23
N VAL A 148 -16.51 3.20 -2.37
CA VAL A 148 -16.87 1.81 -2.61
C VAL A 148 -18.35 1.57 -2.41
N LYS A 149 -18.91 0.54 -3.05
CA LYS A 149 -20.32 0.18 -2.91
C LYS A 149 -20.46 -1.17 -2.22
N TYR A 150 -20.99 -1.16 -1.00
CA TYR A 150 -21.37 -2.39 -0.30
C TYR A 150 -22.71 -2.92 -0.82
N ARG A 151 -22.78 -4.23 -1.07
CA ARG A 151 -23.97 -4.91 -1.60
C ARG A 151 -24.79 -5.66 -0.54
N THR A 152 -24.28 -5.72 0.69
CA THR A 152 -24.90 -6.40 1.84
C THR A 152 -25.51 -5.39 2.77
N GLN A 153 -26.66 -5.71 3.37
CA GLN A 153 -27.33 -4.89 4.38
C GLN A 153 -27.33 -5.59 5.73
N LEU A 154 -27.33 -4.83 6.82
CA LEU A 154 -27.30 -5.34 8.19
C LEU A 154 -28.38 -6.40 8.45
N LYS A 155 -29.61 -6.16 7.97
CA LYS A 155 -30.74 -7.09 8.12
C LYS A 155 -30.54 -8.46 7.46
N GLN A 156 -29.56 -8.58 6.55
CA GLN A 156 -29.22 -9.82 5.87
C GLN A 156 -28.21 -10.68 6.65
N ALA A 157 -27.74 -10.25 7.83
CA ALA A 157 -26.69 -10.94 8.58
C ALA A 157 -26.93 -12.46 8.73
N ASN A 158 -28.12 -12.88 9.17
CA ASN A 158 -28.44 -14.30 9.35
C ASN A 158 -28.49 -15.07 8.02
N SER A 159 -29.07 -14.48 6.97
CA SER A 159 -29.16 -15.14 5.66
C SER A 159 -27.81 -15.21 4.95
N LEU A 160 -26.91 -14.25 5.19
CA LEU A 160 -25.54 -14.29 4.71
C LEU A 160 -24.72 -15.39 5.38
N LEU A 161 -24.87 -15.61 6.68
CA LEU A 161 -24.24 -16.75 7.37
C LEU A 161 -24.77 -18.10 6.86
N ALA A 162 -26.08 -18.21 6.62
CA ALA A 162 -26.67 -19.40 6.03
C ALA A 162 -26.13 -19.65 4.61
N HIS A 163 -26.09 -18.59 3.77
CA HIS A 163 -25.55 -18.64 2.41
C HIS A 163 -24.09 -19.10 2.39
N TYR A 164 -23.25 -18.54 3.26
CA TYR A 164 -21.85 -18.93 3.40
C TYR A 164 -21.67 -20.44 3.65
N LYS A 165 -22.49 -21.02 4.53
CA LYS A 165 -22.40 -22.46 4.86
C LYS A 165 -22.73 -23.34 3.66
N SER A 166 -23.68 -22.93 2.82
CA SER A 166 -24.13 -23.70 1.66
C SER A 166 -23.37 -23.42 0.35
N GLU A 167 -22.72 -22.26 0.21
CA GLU A 167 -22.05 -21.83 -1.02
C GLU A 167 -20.56 -22.18 -1.01
N PRO A 168 -20.09 -23.16 -1.82
CA PRO A 168 -18.70 -23.60 -1.81
C PRO A 168 -17.70 -22.49 -2.14
N ASN A 169 -18.08 -21.49 -2.95
CA ASN A 169 -17.18 -20.37 -3.27
C ASN A 169 -16.97 -19.39 -2.10
N CYS A 170 -17.72 -19.54 -1.00
CA CYS A 170 -17.45 -18.82 0.23
C CYS A 170 -16.59 -19.60 1.23
N HIS A 171 -16.34 -20.90 1.01
CA HIS A 171 -15.55 -21.71 1.93
C HIS A 171 -14.07 -21.32 1.85
N PRO A 172 -13.31 -21.37 2.96
CA PRO A 172 -11.94 -20.87 3.00
C PRO A 172 -11.00 -21.55 2.01
N SER A 173 -11.30 -22.78 1.57
CA SER A 173 -10.52 -23.50 0.54
C SER A 173 -10.68 -22.94 -0.88
N LYS A 174 -11.76 -22.20 -1.15
CA LYS A 174 -12.09 -21.61 -2.46
C LYS A 174 -12.34 -20.10 -2.39
N ALA A 175 -12.26 -19.51 -1.19
CA ALA A 175 -12.62 -18.14 -0.97
C ALA A 175 -11.65 -17.20 -1.71
N TYR A 176 -12.21 -16.42 -2.61
CA TYR A 176 -11.52 -15.39 -3.37
C TYR A 176 -12.44 -14.17 -3.47
N LEU A 177 -11.87 -12.97 -3.50
CA LEU A 177 -12.67 -11.73 -3.49
C LEU A 177 -12.96 -11.22 -4.90
N ARG A 178 -11.91 -11.01 -5.70
CA ARG A 178 -12.01 -10.44 -7.06
C ARG A 178 -12.88 -11.35 -7.95
N GLY A 179 -13.96 -10.81 -8.50
CA GLY A 179 -14.89 -11.53 -9.39
C GLY A 179 -15.75 -12.61 -8.72
N SER A 180 -15.72 -12.75 -7.39
CA SER A 180 -16.52 -13.77 -6.69
C SER A 180 -17.97 -13.33 -6.50
N HIS A 181 -18.77 -13.47 -7.56
CA HIS A 181 -20.17 -13.08 -7.55
C HIS A 181 -21.08 -14.08 -6.83
N LYS A 182 -20.73 -15.37 -6.80
CA LYS A 182 -21.51 -16.42 -6.11
C LYS A 182 -21.48 -16.26 -4.59
N CYS A 183 -20.34 -15.85 -4.04
CA CYS A 183 -20.25 -15.60 -2.61
C CYS A 183 -20.75 -14.20 -2.26
N LYS A 184 -21.96 -14.08 -1.70
CA LYS A 184 -22.56 -12.77 -1.37
C LYS A 184 -21.75 -11.92 -0.40
N LEU A 185 -20.91 -12.54 0.44
CA LEU A 185 -20.02 -11.85 1.38
C LEU A 185 -18.74 -11.31 0.74
N ALA A 186 -18.35 -11.76 -0.45
CA ALA A 186 -17.15 -11.26 -1.11
C ALA A 186 -17.37 -9.80 -1.56
N LEU A 187 -16.42 -8.90 -1.25
CA LEU A 187 -16.43 -7.54 -1.75
C LEU A 187 -15.87 -7.52 -3.18
N THR A 188 -16.78 -7.43 -4.17
CA THR A 188 -16.47 -7.40 -5.60
C THR A 188 -16.61 -5.98 -6.17
N GLY A 189 -15.77 -5.61 -7.14
CA GLY A 189 -15.83 -4.30 -7.82
C GLY A 189 -15.16 -3.17 -7.03
N PHE A 190 -14.26 -3.51 -6.11
CA PHE A 190 -13.42 -2.56 -5.39
C PHE A 190 -12.18 -2.20 -6.25
N PRO A 191 -11.40 -1.17 -5.89
CA PRO A 191 -10.18 -0.79 -6.62
C PRO A 191 -9.17 -1.93 -6.72
N ASP A 192 -8.34 -1.96 -7.77
CA ASP A 192 -7.30 -3.00 -7.93
C ASP A 192 -6.33 -3.03 -6.75
N GLU A 193 -5.96 -1.86 -6.21
CA GLU A 193 -5.10 -1.75 -5.03
C GLU A 193 -5.64 -2.54 -3.82
N PHE A 194 -6.96 -2.60 -3.63
CA PHE A 194 -7.58 -3.38 -2.55
C PHE A 194 -7.30 -4.88 -2.70
N TYR A 195 -7.32 -5.40 -3.94
CA TYR A 195 -7.13 -6.81 -4.22
C TYR A 195 -5.67 -7.22 -4.34
N ASP A 196 -4.83 -6.35 -4.90
CA ASP A 196 -3.46 -6.69 -5.30
C ASP A 196 -2.44 -6.42 -4.19
N THR A 197 -2.82 -5.65 -3.17
CA THR A 197 -1.98 -5.34 -2.01
C THR A 197 -2.09 -6.42 -0.93
N GLU A 198 -0.94 -6.89 -0.43
CA GLU A 198 -0.89 -7.71 0.77
C GLU A 198 -0.94 -6.83 2.02
N TRP A 199 -2.12 -6.72 2.62
CA TRP A 199 -2.35 -5.88 3.79
C TRP A 199 -1.76 -6.49 5.07
N ASP A 200 -0.86 -5.75 5.72
CA ASP A 200 -0.24 -6.11 6.99
C ASP A 200 -1.20 -5.85 8.14
N LEU A 201 -1.90 -4.72 8.07
CA LEU A 201 -2.91 -4.28 9.04
C LEU A 201 -4.23 -4.01 8.30
N ILE A 202 -5.34 -4.39 8.93
CA ILE A 202 -6.70 -4.10 8.46
C ILE A 202 -7.52 -3.57 9.63
N MET A 203 -8.00 -2.33 9.56
CA MET A 203 -8.98 -1.76 10.49
C MET A 203 -10.38 -1.85 9.88
N ILE A 204 -11.32 -2.47 10.59
CA ILE A 204 -12.72 -2.59 10.20
C ILE A 204 -13.53 -1.67 11.12
N ASP A 205 -13.67 -0.41 10.71
CA ASP A 205 -14.48 0.61 11.38
C ASP A 205 -15.64 1.14 10.51
N ALA A 206 -15.91 0.48 9.40
CA ALA A 206 -17.03 0.73 8.52
C ALA A 206 -17.35 -0.55 7.73
N PRO A 207 -18.48 -0.62 7.02
CA PRO A 207 -19.54 0.40 6.87
C PRO A 207 -20.34 0.70 8.15
N ARG A 208 -21.18 1.73 8.09
CA ARG A 208 -21.96 2.33 9.20
C ARG A 208 -22.72 1.33 10.09
N GLY A 209 -23.47 0.39 9.50
CA GLY A 209 -24.14 -0.71 10.22
C GLY A 209 -25.08 -0.34 11.38
N TYR A 210 -25.65 0.87 11.45
CA TYR A 210 -26.51 1.31 12.58
C TYR A 210 -28.03 1.23 12.33
N PHE A 211 -28.48 0.86 11.12
CA PHE A 211 -29.89 0.58 10.80
C PHE A 211 -30.02 -0.63 9.85
N PRO A 212 -31.20 -1.29 9.77
CA PRO A 212 -31.36 -2.57 9.07
C PRO A 212 -30.96 -2.54 7.59
N GLU A 213 -31.27 -1.46 6.87
CA GLU A 213 -30.94 -1.25 5.45
C GLU A 213 -29.50 -0.78 5.22
N ALA A 214 -28.81 -0.33 6.27
CA ALA A 214 -27.43 0.14 6.16
C ALA A 214 -26.51 -0.99 5.72
N PRO A 215 -25.43 -0.69 5.00
CA PRO A 215 -24.35 -1.63 4.84
C PRO A 215 -23.76 -1.97 6.21
N GLY A 216 -23.66 -3.27 6.51
CA GLY A 216 -23.08 -3.78 7.76
C GLY A 216 -21.68 -4.35 7.55
N ARG A 217 -20.91 -4.50 8.64
CA ARG A 217 -19.48 -4.91 8.61
C ARG A 217 -19.25 -6.37 8.20
N MET A 218 -20.30 -7.15 7.96
CA MET A 218 -20.24 -8.58 7.61
C MET A 218 -19.28 -8.89 6.45
N ALA A 219 -19.42 -8.17 5.33
CA ALA A 219 -18.61 -8.40 4.14
C ALA A 219 -17.16 -7.92 4.30
N ALA A 220 -16.93 -6.86 5.10
CA ALA A 220 -15.58 -6.39 5.45
C ALA A 220 -14.86 -7.41 6.35
N ILE A 221 -15.54 -7.94 7.37
CA ILE A 221 -15.02 -9.00 8.25
C ILE A 221 -14.65 -10.26 7.45
N TYR A 222 -15.56 -10.72 6.59
CA TYR A 222 -15.28 -11.85 5.70
C TYR A 222 -14.08 -11.57 4.79
N SER A 223 -14.02 -10.38 4.18
CA SER A 223 -12.94 -10.02 3.25
C SER A 223 -11.57 -9.95 3.94
N ALA A 224 -11.50 -9.40 5.15
CA ALA A 224 -10.28 -9.39 5.95
C ALA A 224 -9.78 -10.81 6.27
N ALA A 225 -10.69 -11.72 6.61
CA ALA A 225 -10.35 -13.12 6.84
C ALA A 225 -9.79 -13.81 5.57
N VAL A 226 -10.42 -13.56 4.41
CA VAL A 226 -9.96 -14.09 3.13
C VAL A 226 -8.59 -13.52 2.74
N MET A 227 -8.39 -12.21 2.88
CA MET A 227 -7.11 -11.55 2.60
C MET A 227 -5.99 -12.09 3.48
N ALA A 228 -6.21 -12.16 4.80
CA ALA A 228 -5.21 -12.64 5.75
C ALA A 228 -4.78 -14.09 5.46
N ARG A 229 -5.73 -14.96 5.08
CA ARG A 229 -5.45 -16.36 4.77
C ARG A 229 -4.81 -16.57 3.40
N ASN A 230 -5.18 -15.75 2.41
CA ASN A 230 -4.64 -15.82 1.05
C ASN A 230 -3.31 -15.07 0.87
N ARG A 231 -2.84 -14.39 1.91
CA ARG A 231 -1.53 -13.75 1.94
C ARG A 231 -0.44 -14.77 1.59
N LYS A 232 0.43 -14.39 0.66
CA LYS A 232 1.59 -15.12 0.15
C LYS A 232 2.86 -14.72 0.89
N GLY A 233 2.98 -13.45 1.27
CA GLY A 233 4.08 -12.92 2.04
C GLY A 233 4.19 -13.54 3.43
N SER A 234 5.38 -13.42 4.04
CA SER A 234 5.60 -13.85 5.42
C SER A 234 4.87 -12.97 6.44
N GLY A 235 4.66 -13.50 7.64
CA GLY A 235 4.00 -12.80 8.74
C GLY A 235 2.48 -12.91 8.72
N ALA A 236 1.88 -12.71 9.89
CA ALA A 236 0.43 -12.66 10.06
C ALA A 236 -0.12 -11.27 9.73
N THR A 237 -1.37 -11.23 9.27
CA THR A 237 -2.15 -10.00 9.13
C THR A 237 -2.80 -9.64 10.46
N HIS A 238 -2.64 -8.39 10.89
CA HIS A 238 -3.30 -7.85 12.08
C HIS A 238 -4.65 -7.27 11.68
N VAL A 239 -5.73 -7.82 12.23
CA VAL A 239 -7.10 -7.34 11.95
C VAL A 239 -7.68 -6.72 13.21
N PHE A 240 -8.11 -5.47 13.11
CA PHE A 240 -8.78 -4.73 14.17
C PHE A 240 -10.25 -4.58 13.78
N LEU A 241 -11.15 -5.04 14.65
CA LEU A 241 -12.59 -4.90 14.46
C LEU A 241 -13.15 -4.05 15.59
N HIS A 242 -13.77 -2.93 15.24
CA HIS A 242 -14.46 -2.05 16.19
C HIS A 242 -15.96 -2.40 16.30
N ASP A 243 -16.67 -1.78 17.25
CA ASP A 243 -18.08 -2.01 17.56
C ASP A 243 -18.46 -3.48 17.89
N VAL A 244 -17.57 -4.24 18.53
CA VAL A 244 -17.82 -5.66 18.91
C VAL A 244 -18.80 -5.84 20.07
N ASP A 245 -19.31 -4.75 20.65
CA ASP A 245 -20.49 -4.75 21.52
C ASP A 245 -21.77 -5.11 20.74
N ARG A 246 -21.80 -4.87 19.42
CA ARG A 246 -22.90 -5.27 18.55
C ARG A 246 -22.87 -6.76 18.23
N LYS A 247 -24.06 -7.37 18.16
CA LYS A 247 -24.24 -8.83 17.99
C LYS A 247 -23.72 -9.33 16.64
N VAL A 248 -23.92 -8.57 15.56
CA VAL A 248 -23.56 -8.99 14.21
C VAL A 248 -22.04 -9.04 14.07
N GLU A 249 -21.34 -7.97 14.45
CA GLU A 249 -19.89 -7.83 14.44
C GLU A 249 -19.25 -8.94 15.27
N LYS A 250 -19.70 -9.14 16.51
CA LYS A 250 -19.21 -10.21 17.39
C LYS A 250 -19.42 -11.60 16.80
N GLY A 251 -20.59 -11.85 16.19
CA GLY A 251 -20.91 -13.14 15.57
C GLY A 251 -20.03 -13.43 14.34
N PHE A 252 -19.91 -12.47 13.45
CA PHE A 252 -19.08 -12.57 12.24
C PHE A 252 -17.59 -12.67 12.57
N ALA A 253 -17.11 -11.95 13.58
CA ALA A 253 -15.72 -12.06 14.04
C ALA A 253 -15.38 -13.47 14.51
N ARG A 254 -16.25 -14.08 15.32
CA ARG A 254 -16.06 -15.45 15.82
C ARG A 254 -16.10 -16.48 14.69
N GLU A 255 -16.95 -16.27 13.68
CA GLU A 255 -17.08 -17.17 12.53
C GLU A 255 -15.90 -17.07 11.55
N PHE A 256 -15.39 -15.86 11.28
CA PHE A 256 -14.41 -15.65 10.19
C PHE A 256 -12.99 -15.31 10.67
N LEU A 257 -12.85 -14.53 11.75
CA LEU A 257 -11.54 -14.12 12.28
C LEU A 257 -11.01 -15.10 13.35
N CYS A 258 -11.88 -15.95 13.88
CA CYS A 258 -11.61 -17.01 14.85
C CYS A 258 -11.10 -16.56 16.22
N GLN A 259 -11.78 -17.05 17.27
CA GLN A 259 -11.42 -16.76 18.65
C GLN A 259 -9.96 -17.14 19.00
N LYS A 260 -9.42 -18.21 18.38
CA LYS A 260 -8.03 -18.66 18.57
C LYS A 260 -6.97 -17.66 18.09
N TYR A 261 -7.34 -16.71 17.23
CA TYR A 261 -6.45 -15.66 16.73
C TYR A 261 -6.68 -14.32 17.43
N LEU A 262 -7.61 -14.23 18.40
CA LEU A 262 -7.83 -13.01 19.17
C LEU A 262 -6.66 -12.79 20.13
N VAL A 263 -5.95 -11.67 19.96
CA VAL A 263 -4.78 -11.30 20.76
C VAL A 263 -5.15 -10.34 21.89
N LYS A 264 -6.02 -9.36 21.60
CA LYS A 264 -6.37 -8.31 22.58
C LYS A 264 -7.81 -7.84 22.39
N SER A 265 -8.48 -7.52 23.50
CA SER A 265 -9.84 -6.96 23.53
C SER A 265 -9.85 -5.75 24.47
N VAL A 266 -10.16 -4.57 23.96
CA VAL A 266 -10.20 -3.32 24.73
C VAL A 266 -11.43 -2.53 24.33
N GLY A 267 -12.31 -2.24 25.28
CA GLY A 267 -13.56 -1.52 24.99
C GLY A 267 -14.38 -2.25 23.93
N ARG A 268 -14.63 -1.56 22.81
CA ARG A 268 -15.36 -2.07 21.64
C ARG A 268 -14.44 -2.59 20.53
N LEU A 269 -13.13 -2.59 20.74
CA LEU A 269 -12.13 -3.03 19.77
C LEU A 269 -11.62 -4.44 20.09
N TRP A 270 -11.64 -5.32 19.09
CA TRP A 270 -10.93 -6.61 19.09
C TRP A 270 -9.78 -6.58 18.10
N HIS A 271 -8.61 -7.09 18.53
CA HIS A 271 -7.42 -7.25 17.70
C HIS A 271 -7.10 -8.74 17.53
N PHE A 272 -7.03 -9.16 16.27
CA PHE A 272 -6.66 -10.50 15.83
C PHE A 272 -5.31 -10.51 15.11
N GLU A 273 -4.59 -11.62 15.22
CA GLU A 273 -3.39 -11.91 14.44
C GLU A 273 -3.60 -13.20 13.65
N ILE A 274 -3.86 -13.07 12.35
CA ILE A 274 -4.32 -14.18 11.51
C ILE A 274 -3.16 -14.60 10.58
N PRO A 275 -2.64 -15.83 10.71
CA PRO A 275 -1.58 -16.33 9.85
C PRO A 275 -2.10 -16.70 8.45
N PRO A 276 -1.22 -16.68 7.42
CA PRO A 276 -1.51 -17.24 6.12
C PRO A 276 -1.95 -18.71 6.20
N ALA A 277 -2.84 -19.14 5.30
CA ALA A 277 -3.31 -20.52 5.27
C ALA A 277 -2.18 -21.54 5.00
N ALA A 278 -1.14 -21.14 4.27
CA ALA A 278 0.04 -21.96 4.02
C ALA A 278 0.79 -22.35 5.31
N ASN A 279 0.64 -21.57 6.38
CA ASN A 279 1.28 -21.83 7.67
C ASN A 279 0.40 -22.64 8.63
N LEU A 280 -0.80 -23.08 8.19
CA LEU A 280 -1.73 -23.85 9.00
C LEU A 280 -1.60 -25.34 8.70
N SER A 281 -1.33 -26.13 9.73
CA SER A 281 -1.15 -27.60 9.67
C SER A 281 -2.46 -28.39 9.51
N SER A 282 -3.62 -27.74 9.49
CA SER A 282 -4.94 -28.38 9.31
C SER A 282 -5.46 -28.21 7.88
N HIS A 283 -5.89 -29.32 7.26
CA HIS A 283 -6.53 -29.33 5.94
C HIS A 283 -7.73 -28.37 5.90
N ALA A 284 -7.87 -27.66 4.78
CA ALA A 284 -8.86 -26.61 4.56
C ALA A 284 -10.30 -27.17 4.64
N GLY A 285 -10.86 -27.18 5.85
CA GLY A 285 -12.26 -27.54 6.08
C GLY A 285 -13.21 -26.51 5.47
N HIS A 286 -14.51 -26.81 5.50
CA HIS A 286 -15.56 -25.90 5.02
C HIS A 286 -15.73 -24.65 5.90
N ARG A 287 -14.97 -24.55 7.01
CA ARG A 287 -15.07 -23.46 7.99
C ARG A 287 -13.76 -22.71 8.22
N PHE A 288 -13.87 -21.41 8.46
CA PHE A 288 -12.70 -20.58 8.81
C PHE A 288 -12.14 -20.96 10.18
N CYS A 289 -13.04 -21.25 11.11
CA CYS A 289 -12.82 -21.74 12.46
C CYS A 289 -13.54 -23.09 12.61
#